data_AF-A0A6L9MPF2-F1
#
_entry.id   AF-A0A6L9MPF2-F1
#
_cell.length_a   1.000
_cell.length_b   1.000
_cell.length_c   1.000
_cell.angle_alpha   90.00
_cell.angle_beta   90.00
_cell.angle_gamma   90.00
#
_symmetry.space_group_name_H-M   'P 1'
#
loop_
_entity.id
_entity.type
_entity.pdbx_description
1 polymer ?
#
loop_
_entity_poly.entity_id
_entity_poly.type
_entity_poly.pdbx_seq_one_letter_code
_entity_poly.pdbx_strand_id
1 'polypeptide(L)'
;MRFTVISYTDSARRYRSLSGESEAYLVRDNWDDYGFRTSFALVYFDEGGERHEIGQVKIMLAGMTTGYVVLEDEFEALNHGYGSLGQDQSYYETLLELPEASRVAILNALRDIVWDDAIRAELRGAMADFG
;
A
#
# COMPACT_ATOMS: atom_id res chain seq x y z
N MET A 1 4.04 -2.75 -12.55
CA MET A 1 2.69 -3.33 -12.37
C MET A 1 1.73 -2.20 -12.12
N ARG A 2 0.44 -2.36 -12.44
CA ARG A 2 -0.58 -1.35 -12.15
C ARG A 2 -1.14 -1.54 -10.74
N PHE A 3 -1.33 -0.44 -10.04
CA PHE A 3 -2.09 -0.36 -8.79
C PHE A 3 -3.41 0.35 -9.05
N THR A 4 -4.50 -0.20 -8.53
CA THR A 4 -5.83 0.42 -8.58
C THR A 4 -6.32 0.70 -7.16
N VAL A 5 -6.68 1.96 -6.89
CA VAL A 5 -7.18 2.38 -5.58
C VAL A 5 -8.70 2.19 -5.54
N ILE A 6 -9.17 1.38 -4.59
CA ILE A 6 -10.60 1.17 -4.37
C ILE A 6 -11.06 2.08 -3.23
N SER A 7 -12.05 2.92 -3.54
CA SER A 7 -12.68 3.81 -2.57
C SER A 7 -13.31 3.01 -1.42
N TYR A 8 -13.35 3.61 -0.22
CA TYR A 8 -13.98 2.96 0.93
C TYR A 8 -15.47 2.65 0.67
N THR A 9 -16.19 3.54 -0.01
CA THR A 9 -17.62 3.35 -0.35
C THR A 9 -17.87 2.14 -1.23
N ASP A 10 -16.89 1.73 -2.03
CA ASP A 10 -16.98 0.56 -2.90
C ASP A 10 -16.33 -0.70 -2.31
N SER A 11 -15.54 -0.57 -1.24
CA SER A 11 -14.70 -1.63 -0.67
C SER A 11 -15.46 -2.93 -0.39
N ALA A 12 -16.54 -2.90 0.39
CA ALA A 12 -17.27 -4.10 0.80
C ALA A 12 -17.90 -4.90 -0.36
N ARG A 13 -18.26 -4.20 -1.44
CA ARG A 13 -18.77 -4.83 -2.67
C ARG A 13 -17.63 -5.35 -3.52
N ARG A 14 -16.62 -4.51 -3.76
CA ARG A 14 -15.54 -4.80 -4.72
C ARG A 14 -14.52 -5.79 -4.18
N TYR A 15 -14.19 -5.74 -2.90
CA TYR A 15 -13.12 -6.56 -2.29
C TYR A 15 -13.29 -8.06 -2.59
N ARG A 16 -14.50 -8.59 -2.43
CA ARG A 16 -14.83 -10.01 -2.69
C ARG A 16 -14.91 -10.38 -4.17
N SER A 17 -15.07 -9.40 -5.05
CA SER A 17 -15.20 -9.59 -6.49
C SER A 17 -14.00 -9.05 -7.25
N LEU A 18 -12.90 -8.74 -6.56
CA LEU A 18 -11.66 -8.35 -7.23
C LEU A 18 -11.16 -9.55 -8.03
N SER A 19 -10.71 -9.25 -9.24
CA SER A 19 -10.01 -10.18 -10.12
C SER A 19 -9.07 -9.35 -10.94
N GLY A 20 -8.01 -9.97 -11.44
CA GLY A 20 -7.00 -9.29 -12.22
C GLY A 20 -5.91 -10.26 -12.63
N GLU A 21 -4.94 -9.72 -13.35
CA GLU A 21 -3.75 -10.45 -13.78
C GLU A 21 -2.58 -9.47 -13.76
N SER A 22 -1.52 -9.82 -13.03
CA SER A 22 -0.32 -8.98 -12.87
C SER A 22 -0.60 -7.55 -12.38
N GLU A 23 -1.54 -7.40 -11.43
CA GLU A 23 -1.95 -6.10 -10.90
C GLU A 23 -2.25 -6.15 -9.41
N ALA A 24 -2.21 -4.98 -8.77
CA ALA A 24 -2.44 -4.83 -7.35
C ALA A 24 -3.59 -3.86 -7.07
N TYR A 25 -4.26 -4.06 -5.95
CA TYR A 25 -5.36 -3.25 -5.48
C TYR A 25 -5.05 -2.73 -4.09
N LEU A 26 -5.25 -1.42 -3.91
CA LEU A 26 -5.21 -0.77 -2.61
C LEU A 26 -6.63 -0.44 -2.20
N VAL A 27 -7.19 -1.24 -1.29
CA VAL A 27 -8.56 -1.06 -0.84
C VAL A 27 -8.56 -0.20 0.41
N ARG A 28 -9.10 1.01 0.31
CA ARG A 28 -9.16 1.94 1.45
C ARG A 28 -9.92 1.34 2.62
N ASP A 29 -9.28 1.36 3.77
CA ASP A 29 -9.93 1.23 5.06
C ASP A 29 -10.43 2.63 5.52
N ASN A 30 -11.47 2.66 6.37
CA ASN A 30 -11.95 3.86 7.04
C ASN A 30 -11.47 3.95 8.50
N TRP A 31 -10.42 3.20 8.85
CA TRP A 31 -9.72 3.37 10.11
C TRP A 31 -9.13 4.79 10.21
N ASP A 32 -9.49 5.46 11.31
CA ASP A 32 -9.08 6.83 11.60
C ASP A 32 -7.99 6.78 12.67
N ASP A 33 -6.73 6.90 12.24
CA ASP A 33 -5.57 6.97 13.12
C ASP A 33 -5.36 8.43 13.53
N TYR A 34 -6.08 8.87 14.57
CA TYR A 34 -5.93 10.21 15.16
C TYR A 34 -6.08 11.36 14.14
N GLY A 35 -6.99 11.21 13.18
CA GLY A 35 -7.23 12.16 12.11
C GLY A 35 -6.48 11.86 10.82
N PHE A 36 -5.71 10.78 10.74
CA PHE A 36 -5.06 10.31 9.51
C PHE A 36 -5.78 9.07 8.96
N ARG A 37 -6.08 9.09 7.66
CA ARG A 37 -6.71 7.97 6.95
C ARG A 37 -5.80 7.53 5.82
N THR A 38 -4.86 6.69 6.21
CA THR A 38 -3.69 6.26 5.42
C THR A 38 -3.64 4.75 5.25
N SER A 39 -4.59 4.01 5.83
CA SER A 39 -4.63 2.55 5.83
C SER A 39 -5.33 1.96 4.61
N PHE A 40 -4.74 0.91 4.06
CA PHE A 40 -5.26 0.15 2.92
C PHE A 40 -5.02 -1.33 3.12
N ALA A 41 -5.96 -2.16 2.68
CA ALA A 41 -5.69 -3.57 2.41
C ALA A 41 -5.05 -3.70 1.03
N LEU A 42 -3.89 -4.36 0.96
CA LEU A 42 -3.21 -4.67 -0.29
C LEU A 42 -3.60 -6.09 -0.76
N VAL A 43 -4.11 -6.17 -1.98
CA VAL A 43 -4.40 -7.43 -2.67
C VAL A 43 -3.63 -7.45 -3.98
N TYR A 44 -2.88 -8.53 -4.24
CA TYR A 44 -2.12 -8.71 -5.47
C TYR A 44 -2.69 -9.88 -6.28
N PHE A 45 -2.76 -9.74 -7.59
CA PHE A 45 -3.05 -10.82 -8.53
C PHE A 45 -1.82 -11.09 -9.37
N ASP A 46 -1.35 -12.34 -9.35
CA ASP A 46 -0.17 -12.73 -10.13
C ASP A 46 -0.47 -12.93 -11.62
N GLU A 47 0.51 -13.42 -12.37
CA GLU A 47 0.40 -13.72 -13.81
C GLU A 47 -0.65 -14.80 -14.12
N GLY A 48 -0.98 -15.67 -13.17
CA GLY A 48 -2.03 -16.67 -13.31
C GLY A 48 -3.42 -16.17 -12.88
N GLY A 49 -3.50 -14.92 -12.38
CA GLY A 49 -4.69 -14.38 -11.75
C GLY A 49 -4.99 -14.98 -10.37
N GLU A 50 -4.01 -15.64 -9.74
CA GLU A 50 -4.15 -16.10 -8.37
C GLU A 50 -4.14 -14.90 -7.41
N ARG A 51 -5.05 -14.92 -6.44
CA ARG A 51 -5.28 -13.82 -5.51
C ARG A 51 -4.44 -14.00 -4.25
N HIS A 52 -3.59 -13.02 -3.98
CA HIS A 52 -2.74 -12.94 -2.79
C HIS A 52 -3.22 -11.79 -1.89
N GLU A 53 -3.74 -12.11 -0.70
CA GLU A 53 -4.09 -11.11 0.31
C GLU A 53 -2.84 -10.72 1.11
N ILE A 54 -2.17 -9.66 0.71
CA ILE A 54 -0.87 -9.30 1.29
C ILE A 54 -1.00 -8.81 2.74
N GLY A 55 -2.06 -8.03 3.02
CA GLY A 55 -2.33 -7.52 4.36
C GLY A 55 -2.52 -6.01 4.40
N GLN A 56 -2.46 -5.43 5.60
CA GLN A 56 -2.67 -4.01 5.82
C GLN A 56 -1.36 -3.22 5.62
N VAL A 57 -1.46 -2.11 4.90
CA VAL A 57 -0.37 -1.18 4.62
C VAL A 57 -0.83 0.25 4.87
N LYS A 58 0.01 1.05 5.52
CA LYS A 58 -0.19 2.49 5.62
C LYS A 58 0.60 3.19 4.53
N ILE A 59 -0.01 4.15 3.85
CA ILE A 59 0.64 5.02 2.86
C ILE A 59 0.66 6.45 3.40
N MET A 60 1.87 6.99 3.57
CA MET A 60 2.10 8.34 4.08
C MET A 60 2.56 9.29 2.98
N LEU A 61 2.34 10.59 3.19
CA LEU A 61 2.84 11.68 2.35
C LEU A 61 3.55 12.71 3.23
N ALA A 62 4.76 13.10 2.87
CA ALA A 62 5.54 14.10 3.58
C ALA A 62 4.76 15.42 3.72
N GLY A 63 4.72 15.96 4.94
CA GLY A 63 4.01 17.21 5.26
C GLY A 63 2.50 17.08 5.39
N MET A 64 1.95 15.85 5.36
CA MET A 64 0.55 15.61 5.68
C MET A 64 0.28 15.88 7.16
N THR A 65 -0.77 16.65 7.48
CA THR A 65 -1.10 17.05 8.85
C THR A 65 -2.41 16.45 9.38
N THR A 66 -3.33 16.06 8.51
CA THR A 66 -4.59 15.37 8.81
C THR A 66 -5.31 15.00 7.50
N GLY A 67 -6.27 14.09 7.54
CA GLY A 67 -7.19 13.76 6.46
C GLY A 67 -6.85 12.46 5.75
N TYR A 68 -7.30 12.35 4.50
CA TYR A 68 -7.00 11.21 3.64
C TYR A 68 -5.71 11.44 2.88
N VAL A 69 -4.86 10.42 2.81
CA VAL A 69 -3.76 10.45 1.84
C VAL A 69 -4.37 10.47 0.43
N VAL A 70 -3.96 11.43 -0.39
CA VAL A 70 -4.42 11.58 -1.78
C VAL A 70 -3.55 10.71 -2.66
N LEU A 71 -4.18 9.79 -3.38
CA LEU A 71 -3.58 8.91 -4.39
C LEU A 71 -4.38 9.06 -5.68
N GLU A 72 -3.71 8.86 -6.82
CA GLU A 72 -4.38 8.67 -8.10
C GLU A 72 -5.23 7.39 -8.06
N ASP A 73 -6.33 7.35 -8.81
CA ASP A 73 -7.18 6.15 -8.88
C ASP A 73 -6.43 4.93 -9.43
N GLU A 74 -5.45 5.17 -10.31
CA GLU A 74 -4.53 4.18 -10.84
C GLU A 74 -3.11 4.76 -10.90
N PHE A 75 -2.09 3.95 -10.59
CA PHE A 75 -0.69 4.34 -10.71
C PHE A 75 0.24 3.13 -10.88
N GLU A 76 1.49 3.34 -11.31
CA GLU A 76 2.50 2.28 -11.38
C GLU A 76 3.48 2.29 -10.21
N ALA A 77 3.80 3.47 -9.69
CA ALA A 77 4.59 3.69 -8.49
C ALA A 77 4.17 4.98 -7.80
N LEU A 78 4.34 5.03 -6.48
CA LEU A 78 4.15 6.25 -5.70
C LEU A 78 5.24 7.27 -6.03
N ASN A 79 4.84 8.54 -6.06
CA ASN A 79 5.74 9.65 -6.34
C ASN A 79 6.68 9.94 -5.15
N HIS A 80 7.70 10.78 -5.38
CA HIS A 80 8.55 11.30 -4.30
C HIS A 80 7.72 11.97 -3.20
N GLY A 81 8.15 11.87 -1.94
CA GLY A 81 7.42 12.33 -0.77
C GLY A 81 6.38 11.34 -0.24
N TYR A 82 6.02 10.31 -1.00
CA TYR A 82 5.22 9.20 -0.48
C TYR A 82 6.11 8.08 0.07
N GLY A 83 5.54 7.28 0.97
CA GLY A 83 6.13 6.00 1.39
C GLY A 83 5.09 5.07 1.98
N SER A 84 5.41 3.78 2.06
CA SER A 84 4.55 2.77 2.69
C SER A 84 5.20 2.13 3.91
N LEU A 85 4.34 1.60 4.78
CA LEU A 85 4.73 0.78 5.92
C LEU A 85 3.70 -0.34 6.12
N GLY A 86 4.14 -1.59 6.02
CA GLY A 86 3.34 -2.74 6.44
C GLY A 86 2.93 -2.64 7.92
N GLN A 87 1.66 -2.89 8.22
CA GLN A 87 1.10 -2.63 9.55
C GLN A 87 1.51 -3.68 10.60
N ASP A 88 1.80 -4.90 10.17
CA ASP A 88 2.19 -6.02 11.02
C ASP A 88 3.26 -6.90 10.33
N GLN A 89 3.79 -7.86 11.08
CA GLN A 89 4.78 -8.80 10.57
C GLN A 89 4.22 -9.68 9.44
N SER A 90 2.94 -10.07 9.52
CA SER A 90 2.32 -10.94 8.53
C SER A 90 2.29 -10.32 7.12
N TYR A 91 2.22 -8.99 7.02
CA TYR A 91 2.40 -8.29 5.73
C TYR A 91 3.69 -8.68 5.00
N TYR A 92 4.83 -8.67 5.71
CA TYR A 92 6.12 -9.01 5.12
C TYR A 92 6.27 -10.52 4.93
N GLU A 93 5.70 -11.34 5.81
CA GLU A 93 5.69 -12.80 5.66
C GLU A 93 4.95 -13.21 4.39
N THR A 94 3.75 -12.67 4.13
CA THR A 94 2.99 -12.95 2.90
C THR A 94 3.74 -12.46 1.66
N LEU A 95 4.38 -11.29 1.70
CA LEU A 95 5.23 -10.82 0.59
C LEU A 95 6.41 -11.77 0.32
N LEU A 96 6.96 -12.42 1.35
CA LEU A 96 8.06 -13.38 1.19
C LEU A 96 7.64 -14.68 0.50
N GLU A 97 6.34 -15.03 0.54
CA GLU A 97 5.78 -16.18 -0.16
C GLU A 97 5.68 -15.96 -1.68
N LEU A 98 5.67 -14.71 -2.12
CA LEU A 98 5.65 -14.35 -3.54
C LEU A 98 7.01 -14.59 -4.23
N PRO A 99 7.01 -14.78 -5.57
CA PRO A 99 8.24 -14.69 -6.36
C PRO A 99 8.98 -13.37 -6.08
N GLU A 100 10.31 -13.44 -5.98
CA GLU A 100 11.15 -12.30 -5.61
C GLU A 100 10.91 -11.08 -6.50
N ALA A 101 10.75 -11.28 -7.82
CA ALA A 101 10.47 -10.19 -8.75
C ALA A 101 9.16 -9.45 -8.41
N SER A 102 8.08 -10.17 -8.08
CA SER A 102 6.80 -9.58 -7.69
C SER A 102 6.90 -8.84 -6.36
N ARG A 103 7.52 -9.46 -5.35
CA ARG A 103 7.77 -8.84 -4.04
C ARG A 103 8.54 -7.53 -4.19
N VAL A 104 9.67 -7.55 -4.89
CA VAL A 104 10.53 -6.38 -5.10
C VAL A 104 9.80 -5.30 -5.88
N ALA A 105 9.03 -5.68 -6.90
CA ALA A 105 8.23 -4.71 -7.66
C ALA A 105 7.16 -4.02 -6.79
N ILE A 106 6.49 -4.76 -5.89
CA ILE A 106 5.51 -4.17 -4.96
C ILE A 106 6.19 -3.20 -3.99
N LEU A 107 7.25 -3.64 -3.30
CA LEU A 107 7.95 -2.83 -2.29
C LEU A 107 8.56 -1.55 -2.89
N ASN A 108 9.13 -1.65 -4.09
CA ASN A 108 9.67 -0.49 -4.80
C ASN A 108 8.57 0.47 -5.26
N ALA A 109 7.47 -0.05 -5.84
CA ALA A 109 6.37 0.76 -6.32
C ALA A 109 5.65 1.49 -5.18
N LEU A 110 5.49 0.85 -4.03
CA LEU A 110 4.88 1.44 -2.83
C LEU A 110 5.86 2.26 -1.99
N ARG A 111 7.14 2.35 -2.40
CA ARG A 111 8.17 3.11 -1.69
C ARG A 111 8.25 2.69 -0.22
N ASP A 112 8.42 1.40 0.01
CA ASP A 112 8.40 0.83 1.36
C ASP A 112 9.61 1.26 2.20
N ILE A 113 9.34 1.82 3.38
CA ILE A 113 10.36 2.39 4.24
C ILE A 113 11.14 1.33 5.01
N VAL A 114 10.63 0.10 5.16
CA VAL A 114 11.38 -1.01 5.76
C VAL A 114 12.38 -1.55 4.75
N TRP A 115 11.99 -1.61 3.49
CA TRP A 115 12.80 -2.08 2.36
C TRP A 115 13.90 -1.09 1.92
N ASP A 116 13.62 0.21 1.84
CA ASP A 116 14.55 1.22 1.34
C ASP A 116 14.91 2.27 2.41
N ASP A 117 16.16 2.20 2.91
CA ASP A 117 16.68 3.13 3.91
C ASP A 117 16.76 4.58 3.41
N ALA A 118 16.88 4.82 2.10
CA ALA A 118 16.90 6.17 1.55
C ALA A 118 15.51 6.82 1.64
N ILE A 119 14.45 6.05 1.37
CA ILE A 119 13.06 6.51 1.53
C ILE A 119 12.76 6.71 3.01
N ARG A 120 13.23 5.82 3.89
CA ARG A 120 13.13 6.01 5.35
C ARG A 120 13.82 7.28 5.81
N ALA A 121 15.00 7.59 5.27
CA ALA A 121 15.73 8.80 5.60
C ALA A 121 15.00 10.07 5.09
N GLU A 122 14.46 10.04 3.87
CA GLU A 122 13.64 11.11 3.27
C GLU A 122 12.42 11.43 4.15
N LEU A 123 11.72 10.40 4.63
CA LEU A 123 10.45 10.54 5.34
C LEU A 123 10.57 10.58 6.87
N ARG A 124 11.79 10.65 7.42
CA ARG A 124 12.02 10.60 8.87
C ARG A 124 11.17 11.61 9.67
N GLY A 125 10.93 12.80 9.11
CA GLY A 125 10.06 13.80 9.73
C GLY A 125 8.59 13.39 9.74
N ALA A 126 8.08 12.85 8.63
CA ALA A 126 6.70 12.38 8.51
C ALA A 126 6.43 11.14 9.38
N MET A 127 7.42 10.26 9.57
CA MET A 127 7.28 9.07 10.42
C MET A 127 7.01 9.39 11.89
N ALA A 128 7.48 10.54 12.40
CA ALA A 128 7.28 10.93 13.79
C ALA A 128 5.81 11.26 14.12
N ASP A 129 5.02 11.62 13.10
CA ASP A 129 3.61 11.98 13.22
C ASP A 129 2.66 10.78 12.99
N PHE A 130 3.22 9.61 12.61
CA PHE A 130 2.48 8.39 12.26
C PHE A 130 2.54 7.29 13.35
N GLY A 131 3.19 7.57 14.48
CA GLY A 131 3.38 6.66 15.61
C GLY A 131 2.28 6.69 16.65
#